data_AF-A0A068TG51-F1
#
_entry.id   AF-A0A068TG51-F1
#
_cell.length_a   1.000
_cell.length_b   1.000
_cell.length_c   1.000
_cell.angle_alpha   90.00
_cell.angle_beta   90.00
_cell.angle_gamma   90.00
#
_symmetry.space_group_name_H-M   'P 1'
#
loop_
_entity.id
_entity.type
_entity.pdbx_description
1 polymer ?
#
loop_
_entity_poly.entity_id
_entity_poly.type
_entity_poly.pdbx_seq_one_letter_code
_entity_poly.pdbx_strand_id
1 'polypeptide(L)'
;MAKSDIQNMLDWKKRRGQSGATFTLADELRRLDELWKAKGEDAKDFTDFIPIRLVTIIEVFIREAIRELVDAGSPYLEKAEGLAKNAKLDFALLASLQGRKVSLGDLIAHTVSLNEPTRIVACLAELIPEFVLRLKASHPRWIEERAGWPLALIIPDYAKMMARLSRLFTVRHIITHELPSEPAFHPSEIDGFLTAATEFIEATDWVLVEMLRGAVPRTQAEMNSQAGASLDRLTKEMEEIIGCVKKRGEIDAGLLSEAQEAWVAYATKEADLHASLVAGGSMASMVWAAAMEEETIRRVETVRWWAERAEGEM
;
A
#
# COMPACT_ATOMS: atom_id res chain seq x y z
N MET A 1 28.43 -10.89 13.37
CA MET A 1 27.74 -11.57 12.26
C MET A 1 26.76 -10.59 11.66
N ALA A 2 26.83 -10.34 10.35
CA ALA A 2 25.84 -9.51 9.67
C ALA A 2 24.46 -10.18 9.80
N LYS A 3 23.42 -9.40 10.14
CA LYS A 3 22.04 -9.91 10.18
C LYS A 3 21.65 -10.33 8.76
N SER A 4 20.93 -11.45 8.63
CA SER A 4 20.34 -11.82 7.33
C SER A 4 19.31 -10.77 6.91
N ASP A 5 19.10 -10.62 5.60
CA ASP A 5 18.15 -9.66 5.03
C ASP A 5 16.73 -9.87 5.59
N ILE A 6 16.39 -11.11 5.99
CA ILE A 6 15.10 -11.45 6.63
C ILE A 6 15.02 -10.99 8.07
N GLN A 7 16.10 -11.13 8.85
CA GLN A 7 16.10 -10.58 10.20
C GLN A 7 15.95 -9.06 10.16
N ASN A 8 16.51 -8.41 9.14
CA ASN A 8 16.32 -6.97 8.91
C ASN A 8 14.87 -6.63 8.56
N MET A 9 14.20 -7.43 7.72
CA MET A 9 12.79 -7.27 7.35
C MET A 9 11.84 -7.52 8.53
N LEU A 10 12.06 -8.58 9.32
CA LEU A 10 11.28 -8.87 10.52
C LEU A 10 11.45 -7.79 11.60
N ASP A 11 12.69 -7.34 11.82
CA ASP A 11 12.98 -6.25 12.75
C ASP A 11 12.37 -4.92 12.26
N TRP A 12 12.37 -4.67 10.96
CA TRP A 12 11.72 -3.52 10.35
C TRP A 12 10.20 -3.56 10.56
N LYS A 13 9.55 -4.69 10.30
CA LYS A 13 8.11 -4.88 10.52
C LYS A 13 7.72 -4.69 11.99
N LYS A 14 8.53 -5.21 12.92
CA LYS A 14 8.35 -4.98 14.37
C LYS A 14 8.46 -3.51 14.78
N ARG A 15 9.42 -2.75 14.21
CA ARG A 15 9.57 -1.31 14.49
C ARG A 15 8.44 -0.47 13.92
N ARG A 16 7.79 -0.96 12.86
CA ARG A 16 6.80 -0.22 12.08
C ARG A 16 5.36 -0.32 12.62
N GLY A 17 4.96 -1.43 13.24
CA GLY A 17 3.57 -1.64 13.67
C GLY A 17 2.64 -2.10 12.53
N GLN A 18 1.34 -2.33 12.83
CA GLN A 18 0.33 -2.74 11.84
C GLN A 18 -0.03 -1.61 10.87
N SER A 19 -0.19 -1.97 9.59
CA SER A 19 -0.27 -1.12 8.40
C SER A 19 -1.24 0.08 8.49
N GLY A 20 -0.73 1.27 8.15
CA GLY A 20 -1.52 2.48 7.86
C GLY A 20 -0.67 3.59 7.17
N ALA A 21 0.42 3.21 6.51
CA ALA A 21 1.57 4.11 6.32
C ALA A 21 1.44 5.16 5.20
N THR A 22 0.61 4.95 4.18
CA THR A 22 0.49 5.91 3.07
C THR A 22 -0.04 7.26 3.55
N PHE A 23 -1.06 7.28 4.40
CA PHE A 23 -1.59 8.51 5.01
C PHE A 23 -0.56 9.20 5.93
N THR A 24 0.22 8.42 6.70
CA THR A 24 1.21 8.99 7.63
C THR A 24 2.43 9.63 6.95
N LEU A 25 2.79 9.20 5.74
CA LEU A 25 3.99 9.69 5.05
C LEU A 25 3.77 11.04 4.35
N ALA A 26 2.55 11.30 3.86
CA ALA A 26 2.18 12.62 3.36
C ALA A 26 2.21 13.67 4.50
N ASP A 27 1.76 13.29 5.70
CA ASP A 27 1.86 14.15 6.89
C ASP A 27 3.31 14.37 7.34
N GLU A 28 4.21 13.40 7.16
CA GLU A 28 5.65 13.60 7.40
C GLU A 28 6.27 14.62 6.43
N LEU A 29 5.90 14.61 5.14
CA LEU A 29 6.36 15.61 4.18
C LEU A 29 5.86 17.01 4.55
N ARG A 30 4.56 17.13 4.88
CA ARG A 30 3.98 18.41 5.30
C ARG A 30 4.65 18.94 6.56
N ARG A 31 4.88 18.08 7.56
CA ARG A 31 5.60 18.44 8.77
C ARG A 31 7.04 18.88 8.48
N LEU A 32 7.73 18.22 7.54
CA LEU A 32 9.10 18.59 7.16
C LEU A 32 9.13 19.97 6.49
N ASP A 33 8.17 20.26 5.60
CA ASP A 33 7.99 21.56 4.95
C ASP A 33 7.68 22.67 5.97
N GLU A 34 6.77 22.42 6.92
CA GLU A 34 6.45 23.34 8.01
C GLU A 34 7.67 23.64 8.89
N LEU A 35 8.42 22.61 9.27
CA LEU A 35 9.64 22.77 10.07
C LEU A 35 10.72 23.55 9.33
N TRP A 36 10.89 23.29 8.03
CA TRP A 36 11.82 24.02 7.17
C TRP A 36 11.45 25.50 7.10
N LYS A 37 10.18 25.81 6.82
CA LYS A 37 9.66 27.18 6.76
C LYS A 37 9.76 27.92 8.10
N ALA A 38 9.54 27.21 9.22
CA ALA A 38 9.57 27.80 10.55
C ALA A 38 10.99 28.13 11.06
N LYS A 39 12.02 27.43 10.57
CA LYS A 39 13.39 27.54 11.09
C LYS A 39 14.24 28.66 10.46
N GLY A 40 13.89 29.15 9.26
CA GLY A 40 14.62 30.25 8.62
C GLY A 40 16.14 30.01 8.54
N GLU A 41 16.96 31.04 8.81
CA GLU A 41 18.43 30.96 8.71
C GLU A 41 19.10 30.08 9.79
N ASP A 42 18.41 29.74 10.88
CA ASP A 42 18.96 28.96 11.99
C ASP A 42 19.11 27.45 11.67
N ALA A 43 18.65 27.01 10.49
CA ALA A 43 18.74 25.62 10.04
C ALA A 43 19.97 25.29 9.18
N LYS A 44 20.88 26.26 8.92
CA LYS A 44 22.02 26.09 7.98
C LYS A 44 22.88 24.84 8.28
N ASP A 45 23.12 24.51 9.54
CA ASP A 45 23.94 23.34 9.93
C ASP A 45 23.20 21.99 9.75
N PHE A 46 21.89 22.03 9.49
CA PHE A 46 21.04 20.84 9.35
C PHE A 46 20.37 20.73 7.97
N THR A 47 20.69 21.62 7.02
CA THR A 47 20.08 21.60 5.67
C THR A 47 20.31 20.28 4.95
N ASP A 48 21.46 19.65 5.17
CA ASP A 48 21.87 18.39 4.55
C ASP A 48 20.96 17.21 4.94
N PHE A 49 20.28 17.29 6.09
CA PHE A 49 19.34 16.26 6.51
C PHE A 49 18.04 16.28 5.70
N ILE A 50 17.68 17.41 5.08
CA ILE A 50 16.43 17.53 4.33
C ILE A 50 16.46 16.63 3.08
N PRO A 51 17.45 16.71 2.17
CA PRO A 51 17.55 15.78 1.04
C PRO A 51 17.59 14.31 1.45
N ILE A 52 18.32 13.97 2.52
CA ILE A 52 18.42 12.61 3.04
C ILE A 52 17.05 12.11 3.49
N ARG A 53 16.31 12.94 4.25
CA ARG A 53 14.99 12.57 4.76
C ARG A 53 13.97 12.44 3.63
N LEU A 54 14.00 13.34 2.64
CA LEU A 54 13.09 13.27 1.49
C LEU A 54 13.27 11.99 0.68
N VAL A 55 14.51 11.63 0.33
CA VAL A 55 14.78 10.36 -0.36
C VAL A 55 14.32 9.17 0.49
N THR A 56 14.56 9.21 1.80
CA THR A 56 14.09 8.14 2.71
C THR A 56 12.57 8.01 2.70
N ILE A 57 11.83 9.13 2.74
CA ILE A 57 10.36 9.12 2.71
C ILE A 57 9.87 8.53 1.38
N ILE A 58 10.45 8.94 0.25
CA ILE A 58 10.13 8.39 -1.08
C ILE A 58 10.39 6.88 -1.11
N GLU A 59 11.57 6.43 -0.68
CA GLU A 59 11.93 5.01 -0.68
C GLU A 59 10.95 4.18 0.16
N VAL A 60 10.61 4.64 1.36
CA VAL A 60 9.66 3.94 2.25
C VAL A 60 8.26 3.93 1.62
N PHE A 61 7.78 5.07 1.12
CA PHE A 61 6.48 5.17 0.45
C PHE A 61 6.38 4.19 -0.73
N ILE A 62 7.40 4.14 -1.58
CA ILE A 62 7.38 3.28 -2.78
C ILE A 62 7.45 1.79 -2.41
N ARG A 63 8.19 1.42 -1.35
CA ARG A 63 8.14 0.03 -0.86
C ARG A 63 6.76 -0.35 -0.36
N GLU A 64 6.05 0.58 0.27
CA GLU A 64 4.66 0.36 0.68
C GLU A 64 3.71 0.23 -0.49
N ALA A 65 3.83 1.11 -1.48
CA ALA A 65 3.05 1.04 -2.71
C ALA A 65 3.20 -0.33 -3.38
N ILE A 66 4.44 -0.81 -3.53
CA ILE A 66 4.72 -2.12 -4.12
C ILE A 66 4.13 -3.24 -3.27
N ARG A 67 4.31 -3.19 -1.95
CA ARG A 67 3.76 -4.21 -1.05
C ARG A 67 2.23 -4.27 -1.16
N GLU A 68 1.55 -3.12 -1.08
CA GLU A 68 0.09 -3.04 -1.14
C GLU A 68 -0.45 -3.56 -2.48
N LEU A 69 0.18 -3.21 -3.60
CA LEU A 69 -0.17 -3.74 -4.92
C LEU A 69 -0.04 -5.26 -4.99
N VAL A 70 1.12 -5.81 -4.58
CA VAL A 70 1.38 -7.25 -4.69
C VAL A 70 0.48 -8.05 -3.75
N ASP A 71 0.27 -7.56 -2.53
CA ASP A 71 -0.58 -8.22 -1.54
C ASP A 71 -2.08 -8.12 -1.89
N ALA A 72 -2.47 -7.19 -2.75
CA ALA A 72 -3.83 -7.15 -3.32
C ALA A 72 -4.10 -8.30 -4.31
N GLY A 73 -3.08 -9.06 -4.72
CA GLY A 73 -3.22 -10.25 -5.57
C GLY A 73 -3.22 -9.94 -7.08
N SER A 74 -3.85 -10.81 -7.87
CA SER A 74 -3.93 -10.62 -9.32
C SER A 74 -4.71 -9.34 -9.70
N PRO A 75 -4.28 -8.59 -10.73
CA PRO A 75 -3.21 -8.91 -11.68
C PRO A 75 -1.80 -8.46 -11.24
N TYR A 76 -1.65 -7.82 -10.09
CA TYR A 76 -0.38 -7.21 -9.67
C TYR A 76 0.63 -8.26 -9.23
N LEU A 77 0.16 -9.32 -8.57
CA LEU A 77 0.99 -10.46 -8.17
C LEU A 77 1.66 -11.12 -9.37
N GLU A 78 0.92 -11.37 -10.45
CA GLU A 78 1.46 -11.97 -11.68
C GLU A 78 2.53 -11.07 -12.30
N LYS A 79 2.31 -9.75 -12.32
CA LYS A 79 3.26 -8.78 -12.84
C LYS A 79 4.51 -8.62 -11.96
N ALA A 80 4.40 -8.91 -10.67
CA ALA A 80 5.50 -8.82 -9.74
C ALA A 80 6.62 -9.83 -10.02
N GLU A 81 6.36 -10.86 -10.84
CA GLU A 81 7.38 -11.80 -11.31
C GLU A 81 8.58 -11.08 -11.95
N GLY A 82 8.33 -10.01 -12.72
CA GLY A 82 9.37 -9.19 -13.32
C GLY A 82 10.32 -8.55 -12.29
N LEU A 83 9.80 -8.21 -11.11
CA LEU A 83 10.52 -7.60 -9.99
C LEU A 83 11.23 -8.64 -9.11
N ALA A 84 10.75 -9.89 -9.12
CA ALA A 84 11.24 -10.97 -8.28
C ALA A 84 12.56 -11.60 -8.77
N LYS A 85 13.03 -11.28 -9.98
CA LYS A 85 14.15 -11.99 -10.66
C LYS A 85 15.46 -12.08 -9.87
N ASN A 86 15.68 -11.16 -8.92
CA ASN A 86 16.88 -11.14 -8.07
C ASN A 86 16.58 -11.44 -6.59
N ALA A 87 15.38 -11.89 -6.25
CA ALA A 87 15.00 -12.22 -4.89
C ALA A 87 15.82 -13.42 -4.40
N LYS A 88 16.58 -13.25 -3.32
CA LYS A 88 17.27 -14.36 -2.68
C LYS A 88 16.26 -15.15 -1.85
N LEU A 89 15.93 -16.34 -2.32
CA LEU A 89 15.12 -17.30 -1.58
C LEU A 89 16.03 -18.12 -0.66
N ASP A 90 15.99 -17.85 0.64
CA ASP A 90 16.61 -18.72 1.64
C ASP A 90 15.56 -19.38 2.54
N PHE A 91 15.99 -20.38 3.33
CA PHE A 91 15.08 -21.14 4.18
C PHE A 91 14.38 -20.30 5.25
N ALA A 92 15.03 -19.25 5.77
CA ALA A 92 14.43 -18.37 6.77
C ALA A 92 13.32 -17.51 6.16
N LEU A 93 13.45 -17.11 4.90
CA LEU A 93 12.39 -16.44 4.14
C LEU A 93 11.21 -17.38 3.90
N LEU A 94 11.49 -18.60 3.43
CA LEU A 94 10.44 -19.61 3.18
C LEU A 94 9.66 -19.94 4.46
N ALA A 95 10.36 -20.12 5.58
CA ALA A 95 9.73 -20.36 6.88
C ALA A 95 8.92 -19.14 7.37
N SER A 96 9.37 -17.91 7.07
CA SER A 96 8.65 -16.68 7.44
C SER A 96 7.41 -16.44 6.59
N LEU A 97 7.46 -16.78 5.30
CA LEU A 97 6.31 -16.79 4.38
C LEU A 97 5.28 -17.82 4.80
N GLN A 98 5.70 -19.08 5.06
CA GLN A 98 4.82 -20.14 5.53
C GLN A 98 4.15 -19.78 6.86
N GLY A 99 4.90 -19.16 7.78
CA GLY A 99 4.39 -18.68 9.06
C GLY A 99 3.58 -17.38 8.98
N ARG A 100 3.30 -16.84 7.78
CA ARG A 100 2.61 -15.55 7.54
C ARG A 100 3.20 -14.36 8.30
N LYS A 101 4.49 -14.43 8.68
CA LYS A 101 5.20 -13.32 9.35
C LYS A 101 5.59 -12.23 8.37
N VAL A 102 5.77 -12.60 7.10
CA VAL A 102 6.18 -11.76 5.98
C VAL A 102 5.22 -12.07 4.83
N SER A 103 4.73 -11.05 4.12
CA SER A 103 3.91 -11.24 2.92
C SER A 103 4.77 -11.36 1.66
N LEU A 104 4.18 -11.78 0.54
CA LEU A 104 4.91 -11.79 -0.72
C LEU A 104 5.21 -10.35 -1.18
N GLY A 105 4.32 -9.40 -0.93
CA GLY A 105 4.57 -7.99 -1.12
C GLY A 105 5.75 -7.46 -0.31
N ASP A 106 5.91 -7.88 0.96
CA ASP A 106 7.09 -7.54 1.77
C ASP A 106 8.39 -7.99 1.05
N LEU A 107 8.42 -9.23 0.53
CA LEU A 107 9.58 -9.76 -0.20
C LEU A 107 9.91 -8.96 -1.46
N ILE A 108 8.90 -8.72 -2.31
CA ILE A 108 9.09 -7.99 -3.57
C ILE A 108 9.54 -6.55 -3.30
N ALA A 109 8.86 -5.87 -2.37
CA ALA A 109 9.19 -4.51 -1.99
C ALA A 109 10.62 -4.36 -1.46
N HIS A 110 11.19 -5.39 -0.81
CA HIS A 110 12.57 -5.37 -0.35
C HIS A 110 13.61 -5.79 -1.41
N THR A 111 13.20 -6.45 -2.49
CA THR A 111 14.09 -6.91 -3.57
C THR A 111 14.42 -5.78 -4.56
N VAL A 112 13.53 -4.80 -4.71
CA VAL A 112 13.73 -3.69 -5.66
C VAL A 112 14.76 -2.66 -5.16
N SER A 113 15.56 -2.15 -6.09
CA SER A 113 16.49 -1.04 -5.85
C SER A 113 15.80 0.27 -6.21
N LEU A 114 15.71 1.16 -5.22
CA LEU A 114 15.00 2.44 -5.31
C LEU A 114 15.96 3.63 -5.19
N ASN A 115 17.12 3.51 -5.84
CA ASN A 115 18.25 4.44 -5.72
C ASN A 115 18.23 5.58 -6.76
N GLU A 116 17.26 5.59 -7.67
CA GLU A 116 17.09 6.64 -8.68
C GLU A 116 15.62 6.76 -9.12
N PRO A 117 15.13 7.97 -9.44
CA PRO A 117 13.71 8.19 -9.78
C PRO A 117 13.23 7.41 -11.01
N THR A 118 14.05 7.30 -12.05
CA THR A 118 13.70 6.57 -13.28
C THR A 118 13.45 5.09 -12.99
N ARG A 119 14.23 4.50 -12.09
CA ARG A 119 14.08 3.10 -11.69
C ARG A 119 12.86 2.90 -10.80
N ILE A 120 12.57 3.84 -9.90
CA ILE A 120 11.34 3.87 -9.12
C ILE A 120 10.12 3.83 -10.06
N VAL A 121 10.08 4.73 -11.06
CA VAL A 121 9.00 4.79 -12.05
C VAL A 121 8.90 3.50 -12.86
N ALA A 122 10.04 2.92 -13.26
CA ALA A 122 10.06 1.64 -13.97
C ALA A 122 9.50 0.49 -13.13
N CYS A 123 9.83 0.41 -11.84
CA CYS A 123 9.28 -0.60 -10.94
C CYS A 123 7.76 -0.51 -10.80
N LEU A 124 7.22 0.71 -10.67
CA LEU A 124 5.77 0.91 -10.59
C LEU A 124 5.08 0.66 -11.94
N ALA A 125 5.73 0.98 -13.06
CA ALA A 125 5.21 0.71 -14.39
C ALA A 125 5.14 -0.80 -14.72
N GLU A 126 5.96 -1.64 -14.10
CA GLU A 126 5.85 -3.09 -14.21
C GLU A 126 4.53 -3.59 -13.58
N LEU A 127 4.15 -3.02 -12.43
CA LEU A 127 2.95 -3.42 -11.70
C LEU A 127 1.67 -2.77 -12.26
N ILE A 128 1.75 -1.49 -12.61
CA ILE A 128 0.61 -0.67 -13.00
C ILE A 128 0.67 -0.36 -14.50
N PRO A 129 -0.33 -0.81 -15.30
CA PRO A 129 -0.43 -0.47 -16.71
C PRO A 129 -0.48 1.04 -16.93
N GLU A 130 0.32 1.51 -17.88
CA GLU A 130 0.37 2.92 -18.27
C GLU A 130 0.68 3.87 -17.09
N PHE A 131 1.45 3.39 -16.09
CA PHE A 131 1.74 4.14 -14.87
C PHE A 131 2.15 5.60 -15.12
N VAL A 132 3.07 5.85 -16.06
CA VAL A 132 3.52 7.21 -16.38
C VAL A 132 2.40 8.10 -16.92
N LEU A 133 1.49 7.55 -17.74
CA LEU A 133 0.35 8.29 -18.26
C LEU A 133 -0.62 8.63 -17.12
N ARG A 134 -0.92 7.65 -16.26
CA ARG A 134 -1.79 7.83 -15.09
C ARG A 134 -1.22 8.84 -14.09
N LEU A 135 0.09 8.78 -13.85
CA LEU A 135 0.80 9.69 -12.98
C LEU A 135 0.68 11.14 -13.48
N LYS A 136 0.90 11.37 -14.79
CA LYS A 136 0.74 12.69 -15.42
C LYS A 136 -0.70 13.21 -15.41
N ALA A 137 -1.68 12.32 -15.49
CA ALA A 137 -3.10 12.65 -15.46
C ALA A 137 -3.70 12.62 -14.04
N SER A 138 -2.87 12.44 -13.02
CA SER A 138 -3.35 12.27 -11.64
C SER A 138 -3.99 13.55 -11.12
N HIS A 139 -5.12 13.37 -10.46
CA HIS A 139 -5.86 14.39 -9.73
C HIS A 139 -6.58 13.72 -8.57
N PRO A 140 -7.01 14.47 -7.54
CA PRO A 140 -7.81 13.89 -6.46
C PRO A 140 -9.09 13.23 -7.00
N ARG A 141 -9.39 12.01 -6.52
CA ARG A 141 -10.53 11.19 -6.97
C ARG A 141 -11.58 10.96 -5.88
N TRP A 142 -12.03 12.06 -5.30
CA TRP A 142 -13.14 12.06 -4.35
C TRP A 142 -14.49 11.81 -5.04
N ILE A 143 -15.28 10.86 -4.53
CA ILE A 143 -16.61 10.53 -5.08
C ILE A 143 -17.49 11.78 -5.16
N GLU A 144 -17.43 12.62 -4.14
CA GLU A 144 -18.22 13.85 -4.00
C GLU A 144 -17.91 14.89 -5.09
N GLU A 145 -16.73 14.83 -5.71
CA GLU A 145 -16.26 15.82 -6.69
C GLU A 145 -16.36 15.32 -8.14
N ARG A 146 -16.96 14.14 -8.37
CA ARG A 146 -17.10 13.51 -9.69
C ARG A 146 -17.73 14.42 -10.75
N ALA A 147 -18.64 15.31 -10.37
CA ALA A 147 -19.28 16.23 -11.29
C ALA A 147 -18.32 17.26 -11.92
N GLY A 148 -17.16 17.52 -11.29
CA GLY A 148 -16.17 18.50 -11.73
C GLY A 148 -14.90 17.88 -12.31
N TRP A 149 -14.90 16.58 -12.66
CA TRP A 149 -13.69 15.89 -13.10
C TRP A 149 -13.31 16.16 -14.57
N PRO A 150 -12.00 16.14 -14.89
CA PRO A 150 -10.88 16.02 -13.96
C PRO A 150 -10.60 17.35 -13.24
N LEU A 151 -10.18 17.27 -11.97
CA LEU A 151 -9.70 18.42 -11.21
C LEU A 151 -8.32 18.87 -11.70
N ALA A 152 -7.77 19.93 -11.12
CA ALA A 152 -6.39 20.35 -11.38
C ALA A 152 -5.42 19.17 -11.18
N LEU A 153 -4.46 19.04 -12.10
CA LEU A 153 -3.44 18.01 -12.04
C LEU A 153 -2.57 18.20 -10.80
N ILE A 154 -2.24 17.10 -10.13
CA ILE A 154 -1.30 17.10 -9.00
C ILE A 154 0.12 17.43 -9.49
N ILE A 155 0.47 16.99 -10.70
CA ILE A 155 1.76 17.28 -11.34
C ILE A 155 1.53 18.26 -12.51
N PRO A 156 1.78 19.56 -12.33
CA PRO A 156 1.62 20.53 -13.41
C PRO A 156 2.68 20.37 -14.52
N ASP A 157 3.91 19.99 -14.14
CA ASP A 157 5.03 19.79 -15.07
C ASP A 157 5.85 18.55 -14.67
N TYR A 158 5.55 17.44 -15.34
CA TYR A 158 6.22 16.16 -15.11
C TYR A 158 7.72 16.19 -15.37
N ALA A 159 8.18 16.92 -16.40
CA ALA A 159 9.60 16.96 -16.74
C ALA A 159 10.38 17.69 -15.67
N LYS A 160 9.83 18.81 -15.17
CA LYS A 160 10.42 19.57 -14.07
C LYS A 160 10.43 18.78 -12.76
N MET A 161 9.33 18.10 -12.41
CA MET A 161 9.25 17.23 -11.23
C MET A 161 10.34 16.14 -11.29
N MET A 162 10.43 15.41 -12.40
CA MET A 162 11.44 14.36 -12.58
C MET A 162 12.87 14.90 -12.54
N ALA A 163 13.16 16.05 -13.15
CA ALA A 163 14.47 16.67 -13.08
C ALA A 163 14.85 17.05 -11.64
N ARG A 164 13.91 17.55 -10.86
CA ARG A 164 14.11 17.88 -9.43
C ARG A 164 14.33 16.64 -8.57
N LEU A 165 13.56 15.57 -8.80
CA LEU A 165 13.80 14.29 -8.13
C LEU A 165 15.18 13.72 -8.47
N SER A 166 15.60 13.75 -9.75
CA SER A 166 16.92 13.27 -10.14
C SER A 166 18.03 14.05 -9.43
N ARG A 167 17.90 15.38 -9.38
CA ARG A 167 18.82 16.24 -8.62
C ARG A 167 18.82 15.91 -7.12
N LEU A 168 17.65 15.70 -6.52
CA LEU A 168 17.52 15.31 -5.11
C LEU A 168 18.27 14.01 -4.78
N PHE A 169 18.14 12.98 -5.62
CA PHE A 169 18.85 11.70 -5.42
C PHE A 169 20.36 11.85 -5.59
N THR A 170 20.82 12.65 -6.57
CA THR A 170 22.24 12.98 -6.71
C THR A 170 22.78 13.71 -5.48
N VAL A 171 22.06 14.71 -4.97
CA VAL A 171 22.46 15.47 -3.77
C VAL A 171 22.55 14.55 -2.56
N ARG A 172 21.55 13.69 -2.33
CA ARG A 172 21.60 12.69 -1.26
C ARG A 172 22.82 11.78 -1.41
N HIS A 173 23.14 11.31 -2.62
CA HIS A 173 24.31 10.47 -2.86
C HIS A 173 25.60 11.16 -2.42
N ILE A 174 25.83 12.40 -2.88
CA ILE A 174 27.02 13.19 -2.55
C ILE A 174 27.15 13.38 -1.03
N ILE A 175 26.09 13.88 -0.38
CA ILE A 175 26.12 14.18 1.06
C ILE A 175 26.41 12.92 1.89
N THR A 176 25.84 11.78 1.51
CA THR A 176 25.92 10.56 2.32
C THR A 176 27.12 9.68 2.01
N HIS A 177 27.70 9.77 0.80
CA HIS A 177 28.72 8.84 0.34
C HIS A 177 30.04 9.49 -0.10
N GLU A 178 30.07 10.80 -0.36
CA GLU A 178 31.27 11.48 -0.91
C GLU A 178 31.97 12.42 0.07
N LEU A 179 31.33 12.81 1.19
CA LEU A 179 31.86 13.77 2.19
C LEU A 179 32.49 15.01 1.51
N PRO A 180 31.69 15.77 0.73
CA PRO A 180 32.24 16.81 -0.13
C PRO A 180 32.87 17.95 0.69
N SER A 181 33.96 18.52 0.18
CA SER A 181 34.58 19.72 0.75
C SER A 181 33.80 21.00 0.46
N GLU A 182 32.89 20.97 -0.53
CA GLU A 182 32.02 22.06 -0.94
C GLU A 182 30.55 21.68 -0.75
N PRO A 183 29.63 22.65 -0.56
CA PRO A 183 28.21 22.35 -0.45
C PRO A 183 27.67 21.62 -1.69
N ALA A 184 27.03 20.47 -1.48
CA ALA A 184 26.48 19.64 -2.58
C ALA A 184 25.31 20.31 -3.32
N PHE A 185 24.65 21.28 -2.68
CA PHE A 185 23.48 21.99 -3.18
C PHE A 185 23.35 23.37 -2.52
N HIS A 186 22.59 24.27 -3.15
CA HIS A 186 22.24 25.55 -2.53
C HIS A 186 20.94 25.41 -1.72
N PRO A 187 20.82 25.99 -0.50
CA PRO A 187 19.60 25.86 0.32
C PRO A 187 18.30 26.27 -0.38
N SER A 188 18.36 27.19 -1.36
CA SER A 188 17.20 27.55 -2.18
C SER A 188 16.68 26.43 -3.08
N GLU A 189 17.42 25.33 -3.25
CA GLU A 189 16.94 24.14 -3.97
C GLU A 189 15.93 23.33 -3.14
N ILE A 190 15.91 23.49 -1.81
CA ILE A 190 15.10 22.67 -0.88
C ILE A 190 13.61 22.75 -1.21
N ASP A 191 13.07 23.95 -1.43
CA ASP A 191 11.65 24.13 -1.77
C ASP A 191 11.28 23.38 -3.05
N GLY A 192 12.20 23.37 -4.02
CA GLY A 192 12.04 22.60 -5.26
C GLY A 192 12.07 21.09 -5.04
N PHE A 193 12.87 20.60 -4.09
CA PHE A 193 12.89 19.18 -3.71
C PHE A 193 11.63 18.77 -2.96
N LEU A 194 11.18 19.57 -1.98
CA LEU A 194 9.95 19.36 -1.23
C LEU A 194 8.73 19.31 -2.16
N THR A 195 8.63 20.28 -3.06
CA THR A 195 7.54 20.36 -4.04
C THR A 195 7.53 19.09 -4.91
N ALA A 196 8.66 18.73 -5.53
CA ALA A 196 8.72 17.57 -6.41
C ALA A 196 8.46 16.23 -5.70
N ALA A 197 8.94 16.08 -4.45
CA ALA A 197 8.66 14.91 -3.64
C ALA A 197 7.17 14.79 -3.28
N THR A 198 6.54 15.91 -2.94
CA THR A 198 5.10 16.00 -2.62
C THR A 198 4.26 15.67 -3.85
N GLU A 199 4.50 16.35 -4.97
CA GLU A 199 3.81 16.10 -6.24
C GLU A 199 3.91 14.62 -6.63
N PHE A 200 5.10 14.02 -6.53
CA PHE A 200 5.31 12.63 -6.90
C PHE A 200 4.60 11.64 -5.96
N ILE A 201 4.71 11.83 -4.64
CA ILE A 201 4.08 10.94 -3.66
C ILE A 201 2.56 11.04 -3.75
N GLU A 202 2.00 12.26 -3.75
CA GLU A 202 0.55 12.46 -3.83
C GLU A 202 -0.02 11.91 -5.14
N ALA A 203 0.62 12.19 -6.28
CA ALA A 203 0.20 11.68 -7.57
C ALA A 203 0.24 10.15 -7.60
N THR A 204 1.31 9.54 -7.07
CA THR A 204 1.44 8.08 -7.01
C THR A 204 0.38 7.48 -6.10
N ASP A 205 0.11 8.09 -4.94
CA ASP A 205 -0.92 7.65 -3.99
C ASP A 205 -2.30 7.65 -4.65
N TRP A 206 -2.63 8.70 -5.40
CA TRP A 206 -3.88 8.74 -6.16
C TRP A 206 -3.98 7.71 -7.28
N VAL A 207 -2.86 7.37 -7.92
CA VAL A 207 -2.82 6.25 -8.87
C VAL A 207 -3.04 4.92 -8.13
N LEU A 208 -2.44 4.69 -6.97
CA LEU A 208 -2.66 3.48 -6.17
C LEU A 208 -4.13 3.36 -5.74
N VAL A 209 -4.70 4.45 -5.25
CA VAL A 209 -6.12 4.54 -4.88
C VAL A 209 -7.00 4.19 -6.07
N GLU A 210 -6.76 4.77 -7.25
CA GLU A 210 -7.48 4.41 -8.48
C GLU A 210 -7.39 2.91 -8.78
N MET A 211 -6.18 2.36 -8.72
CA MET A 211 -5.89 0.99 -9.14
C MET A 211 -6.42 -0.06 -8.16
N LEU A 212 -6.44 0.24 -6.87
CA LEU A 212 -6.84 -0.70 -5.82
C LEU A 212 -8.30 -0.52 -5.40
N ARG A 213 -8.80 0.71 -5.40
CA ARG A 213 -10.07 1.08 -4.76
C ARG A 213 -11.01 1.86 -5.69
N GLY A 214 -10.52 2.34 -6.82
CA GLY A 214 -11.26 3.21 -7.73
C GLY A 214 -11.39 4.63 -7.17
N ALA A 215 -12.59 5.20 -7.20
CA ALA A 215 -12.86 6.47 -6.52
C ALA A 215 -13.10 6.22 -5.04
N VAL A 216 -12.60 7.11 -4.18
CA VAL A 216 -12.75 6.99 -2.73
C VAL A 216 -13.63 8.09 -2.15
N PRO A 217 -14.41 7.78 -1.11
CA PRO A 217 -15.23 8.74 -0.40
C PRO A 217 -14.37 9.63 0.49
N ARG A 218 -14.71 10.91 0.55
CA ARG A 218 -14.08 11.88 1.45
C ARG A 218 -14.82 11.97 2.79
N THR A 219 -16.11 11.69 2.79
CA THR A 219 -16.97 11.78 3.97
C THR A 219 -17.13 10.45 4.69
N GLN A 220 -17.24 10.50 6.02
CA GLN A 220 -17.47 9.29 6.83
C GLN A 220 -18.74 8.53 6.41
N ALA A 221 -19.78 9.25 5.99
CA ALA A 221 -21.03 8.65 5.53
C ALA A 221 -20.82 7.79 4.28
N GLU A 222 -20.09 8.32 3.29
CA GLU A 222 -19.79 7.56 2.08
C GLU A 222 -18.74 6.48 2.33
N MET A 223 -17.77 6.69 3.23
CA MET A 223 -16.84 5.64 3.70
C MET A 223 -17.61 4.45 4.30
N ASN A 224 -18.59 4.73 5.17
CA ASN A 224 -19.46 3.70 5.75
C ASN A 224 -20.27 2.98 4.65
N SER A 225 -20.81 3.72 3.69
CA SER A 225 -21.57 3.14 2.57
C SER A 225 -20.72 2.28 1.66
N GLN A 226 -19.48 2.69 1.35
CA GLN A 226 -18.56 1.93 0.51
C GLN A 226 -18.10 0.65 1.20
N ALA A 227 -17.76 0.71 2.50
CA ALA A 227 -17.38 -0.46 3.27
C ALA A 227 -18.52 -1.52 3.29
N GLY A 228 -19.77 -1.08 3.49
CA GLY A 228 -20.94 -1.95 3.38
C GLY A 228 -21.09 -2.57 1.99
N ALA A 229 -20.97 -1.76 0.92
CA ALA A 229 -21.09 -2.25 -0.45
C ALA A 229 -19.97 -3.25 -0.86
N SER A 230 -18.76 -3.11 -0.30
CA SER A 230 -17.66 -4.06 -0.52
C SER A 230 -17.98 -5.41 0.13
N LEU A 231 -18.37 -5.38 1.41
CA LEU A 231 -18.79 -6.57 2.16
C LEU A 231 -19.97 -7.29 1.49
N ASP A 232 -20.97 -6.55 1.01
CA ASP A 232 -22.13 -7.13 0.31
C ASP A 232 -21.71 -7.89 -0.96
N ARG A 233 -20.74 -7.35 -1.71
CA ARG A 233 -20.25 -8.00 -2.93
C ARG A 233 -19.52 -9.29 -2.60
N LEU A 234 -18.63 -9.26 -1.61
CA LEU A 234 -17.85 -10.42 -1.21
C LEU A 234 -18.72 -11.51 -0.57
N THR A 235 -19.73 -11.11 0.22
CA THR A 235 -20.73 -12.03 0.77
C THR A 235 -21.48 -12.75 -0.34
N LYS A 236 -21.91 -12.04 -1.39
CA LYS A 236 -22.56 -12.65 -2.57
C LYS A 236 -21.65 -13.65 -3.27
N GLU A 237 -20.39 -13.29 -3.50
CA GLU A 237 -19.41 -14.22 -4.10
C GLU A 237 -19.24 -15.50 -3.26
N MET A 238 -19.12 -15.36 -1.94
CA MET A 238 -19.04 -16.50 -1.03
C MET A 238 -20.28 -17.39 -1.11
N GLU A 239 -21.48 -16.79 -1.10
CA GLU A 239 -22.76 -17.51 -1.22
C GLU A 239 -22.87 -18.28 -2.55
N GLU A 240 -22.42 -17.67 -3.64
CA GLU A 240 -22.35 -18.31 -4.96
C GLU A 240 -21.43 -19.54 -4.94
N ILE A 241 -20.23 -19.40 -4.36
CA ILE A 241 -19.27 -20.51 -4.22
C ILE A 241 -19.87 -21.64 -3.37
N ILE A 242 -20.47 -21.31 -2.22
CA ILE A 242 -21.16 -22.29 -1.36
C ILE A 242 -22.28 -22.99 -2.14
N GLY A 243 -23.04 -22.25 -2.95
CA GLY A 243 -24.07 -22.80 -3.83
C GLY A 243 -23.49 -23.82 -4.82
N CYS A 244 -22.34 -23.52 -5.42
CA CYS A 244 -21.62 -24.45 -6.30
C CYS A 244 -21.17 -25.72 -5.56
N VAL A 245 -20.60 -25.59 -4.37
CA VAL A 245 -20.17 -26.73 -3.54
C VAL A 245 -21.36 -27.65 -3.21
N LYS A 246 -22.50 -27.07 -2.77
CA LYS A 246 -23.71 -27.85 -2.47
C LYS A 246 -24.24 -28.59 -3.71
N LYS A 247 -24.21 -27.96 -4.89
CA LYS A 247 -24.68 -28.55 -6.15
C LYS A 247 -23.82 -29.72 -6.63
N ARG A 248 -22.52 -29.76 -6.33
CA ARG A 248 -21.64 -30.90 -6.67
C ARG A 248 -22.09 -32.19 -5.98
N GLY A 249 -22.70 -32.10 -4.79
CA GLY A 249 -23.25 -33.26 -4.07
C GLY A 249 -22.21 -34.20 -3.45
N GLU A 250 -20.94 -33.79 -3.41
CA GLU A 250 -19.83 -34.60 -2.91
C GLU A 250 -19.60 -34.50 -1.40
N ILE A 251 -20.37 -33.64 -0.72
CA ILE A 251 -20.34 -33.46 0.73
C ILE A 251 -21.76 -33.40 1.28
N ASP A 252 -21.88 -33.58 2.59
CA ASP A 252 -23.14 -33.34 3.29
C ASP A 252 -23.47 -31.84 3.30
N ALA A 253 -24.47 -31.47 2.49
CA ALA A 253 -24.93 -30.09 2.38
C ALA A 253 -25.56 -29.55 3.67
N GLY A 254 -26.09 -30.42 4.54
CA GLY A 254 -26.61 -30.07 5.85
C GLY A 254 -25.48 -29.61 6.77
N LEU A 255 -24.43 -30.43 6.89
CA LEU A 255 -23.25 -30.08 7.69
C LEU A 255 -22.53 -28.82 7.18
N LEU A 256 -22.44 -28.62 5.86
CA LEU A 256 -21.89 -27.38 5.30
C LEU A 256 -22.76 -26.16 5.69
N SER A 257 -24.08 -26.31 5.71
CA SER A 257 -24.99 -25.22 6.10
C SER A 257 -24.83 -24.87 7.57
N GLU A 258 -24.81 -25.87 8.46
CA GLU A 258 -24.57 -25.68 9.90
C GLU A 258 -23.20 -25.03 10.17
N ALA A 259 -22.15 -25.49 9.48
CA ALA A 259 -20.82 -24.89 9.59
C ALA A 259 -20.79 -23.43 9.12
N GLN A 260 -21.56 -23.11 8.06
CA GLN A 260 -21.67 -21.74 7.57
C GLN A 260 -22.43 -20.85 8.55
N GLU A 261 -23.52 -21.31 9.13
CA GLU A 261 -24.29 -20.57 10.15
C GLU A 261 -23.43 -20.27 11.39
N ALA A 262 -22.70 -21.27 11.88
CA ALA A 262 -21.77 -21.10 12.99
C ALA A 262 -20.65 -20.08 12.66
N TRP A 263 -20.12 -20.14 11.44
CA TRP A 263 -19.13 -19.17 10.98
C TRP A 263 -19.70 -17.75 10.89
N VAL A 264 -20.92 -17.55 10.38
CA VAL A 264 -21.57 -16.23 10.34
C VAL A 264 -21.71 -15.65 11.74
N ALA A 265 -22.14 -16.47 12.71
CA ALA A 265 -22.25 -16.05 14.10
C ALA A 265 -20.90 -15.65 14.71
N TYR A 266 -19.84 -16.43 14.44
CA TYR A 266 -18.48 -16.10 14.85
C TYR A 266 -18.00 -14.78 14.21
N ALA A 267 -18.07 -14.65 12.89
CA ALA A 267 -17.57 -13.49 12.16
C ALA A 267 -18.28 -12.21 12.63
N THR A 268 -19.60 -12.27 12.85
CA THR A 268 -20.38 -11.16 13.41
C THR A 268 -19.86 -10.74 14.77
N LYS A 269 -19.55 -11.71 15.66
CA LYS A 269 -19.04 -11.41 16.99
C LYS A 269 -17.62 -10.86 16.98
N GLU A 270 -16.79 -11.33 16.05
CA GLU A 270 -15.45 -10.79 15.85
C GLU A 270 -15.52 -9.34 15.35
N ALA A 271 -16.39 -9.05 14.38
CA ALA A 271 -16.61 -7.70 13.90
C ALA A 271 -17.20 -6.75 14.97
N ASP A 272 -18.13 -7.23 15.79
CA ASP A 272 -18.65 -6.50 16.95
C ASP A 272 -17.50 -6.14 17.92
N LEU A 273 -16.59 -7.08 18.19
CA LEU A 273 -15.42 -6.87 19.05
C LEU A 273 -14.51 -5.78 18.48
N HIS A 274 -14.19 -5.83 17.20
CA HIS A 274 -13.39 -4.80 16.53
C HIS A 274 -14.06 -3.42 16.58
N ALA A 275 -15.35 -3.35 16.25
CA ALA A 275 -16.12 -2.11 16.25
C ALA A 275 -16.27 -1.50 17.66
N SER A 276 -16.19 -2.33 18.71
CA SER A 276 -16.27 -1.86 20.10
C SER A 276 -15.16 -0.86 20.47
N LEU A 277 -14.01 -0.91 19.80
CA LEU A 277 -12.89 0.01 20.01
C LEU A 277 -13.22 1.46 19.61
N VAL A 278 -14.25 1.65 18.79
CA VAL A 278 -14.73 2.96 18.31
C VAL A 278 -16.22 3.15 18.61
N ALA A 279 -16.71 2.46 19.66
CA ALA A 279 -18.12 2.47 20.03
C ALA A 279 -18.66 3.89 20.26
N GLY A 280 -19.84 4.18 19.70
CA GLY A 280 -20.49 5.49 19.77
C GLY A 280 -19.97 6.53 18.77
N GLY A 281 -18.92 6.22 18.01
CA GLY A 281 -18.39 7.07 16.94
C GLY A 281 -18.98 6.73 15.56
N SER A 282 -18.92 7.69 14.64
CA SER A 282 -19.37 7.53 13.24
C SER A 282 -18.54 6.54 12.41
N MET A 283 -17.41 6.07 12.95
CA MET A 283 -16.54 5.06 12.33
C MET A 283 -16.95 3.62 12.65
N ALA A 284 -17.81 3.40 13.65
CA ALA A 284 -18.13 2.05 14.13
C ALA A 284 -18.65 1.11 13.02
N SER A 285 -19.53 1.61 12.15
CA SER A 285 -20.06 0.83 11.03
C SER A 285 -19.00 0.48 9.98
N MET A 286 -18.04 1.37 9.71
CA MET A 286 -16.95 1.09 8.77
C MET A 286 -15.98 0.07 9.37
N VAL A 287 -15.61 0.21 10.65
CA VAL A 287 -14.74 -0.76 11.33
C VAL A 287 -15.38 -2.14 11.39
N TRP A 288 -16.68 -2.19 11.68
CA TRP A 288 -17.45 -3.43 11.66
C TRP A 288 -17.43 -4.08 10.27
N ALA A 289 -17.74 -3.30 9.22
CA ALA A 289 -17.78 -3.82 7.85
C ALA A 289 -16.40 -4.31 7.37
N ALA A 290 -15.32 -3.59 7.71
CA ALA A 290 -13.96 -4.00 7.37
C ALA A 290 -13.53 -5.30 8.08
N ALA A 291 -13.87 -5.45 9.36
CA ALA A 291 -13.59 -6.68 10.10
C ALA A 291 -14.39 -7.88 9.54
N MET A 292 -15.66 -7.67 9.21
CA MET A 292 -16.48 -8.69 8.53
C MET A 292 -15.92 -9.06 7.15
N GLU A 293 -15.44 -8.08 6.39
CA GLU A 293 -14.83 -8.31 5.08
C GLU A 293 -13.60 -9.21 5.21
N GLU A 294 -12.71 -8.94 6.17
CA GLU A 294 -11.53 -9.77 6.41
C GLU A 294 -11.88 -11.24 6.73
N GLU A 295 -12.85 -11.47 7.61
CA GLU A 295 -13.30 -12.84 7.92
C GLU A 295 -13.96 -13.49 6.70
N THR A 296 -14.70 -12.71 5.90
CA THR A 296 -15.34 -13.21 4.68
C THR A 296 -14.31 -13.62 3.63
N ILE A 297 -13.20 -12.87 3.46
CA ILE A 297 -12.10 -13.25 2.57
C ILE A 297 -11.54 -14.62 2.96
N ARG A 298 -11.24 -14.82 4.26
CA ARG A 298 -10.72 -16.12 4.77
C ARG A 298 -11.72 -17.25 4.55
N ARG A 299 -13.01 -16.96 4.67
CA ARG A 299 -14.05 -17.96 4.43
C ARG A 299 -14.17 -18.29 2.95
N VAL A 300 -14.11 -17.31 2.06
CA VAL A 300 -14.06 -17.50 0.60
C VAL A 300 -12.92 -18.43 0.22
N GLU A 301 -11.70 -18.22 0.73
CA GLU A 301 -10.57 -19.13 0.50
C GLU A 301 -10.91 -20.56 0.94
N THR A 302 -11.50 -20.71 2.12
CA THR A 302 -11.88 -22.02 2.68
C THR A 302 -12.93 -22.72 1.81
N VAL A 303 -13.98 -22.03 1.39
CA VAL A 303 -15.06 -22.64 0.58
C VAL A 303 -14.65 -22.84 -0.87
N ARG A 304 -13.72 -22.03 -1.40
CA ARG A 304 -13.15 -22.19 -2.74
C ARG A 304 -12.33 -23.48 -2.84
N TRP A 305 -11.58 -23.84 -1.79
CA TRP A 305 -10.93 -25.15 -1.73
C TRP A 305 -11.92 -26.32 -1.93
N TRP A 306 -13.08 -26.27 -1.26
CA TRP A 306 -14.14 -27.28 -1.46
C TRP A 306 -14.72 -27.25 -2.88
N ALA A 307 -14.76 -26.08 -3.52
CA ALA A 307 -15.25 -25.91 -4.88
C ALA A 307 -14.28 -26.39 -5.95
N GLU A 308 -12.97 -26.37 -5.67
CA GLU A 308 -11.89 -26.67 -6.65
C GLU A 308 -11.24 -28.04 -6.46
N ARG A 309 -11.43 -28.70 -5.31
CA ARG A 309 -10.85 -30.03 -5.06
C ARG A 309 -11.26 -31.07 -6.13
N ALA A 310 -10.30 -31.92 -6.52
CA ALA A 310 -10.55 -33.05 -7.40
C ALA A 310 -11.20 -34.23 -6.64
N GLU A 311 -12.00 -35.05 -7.33
CA GLU A 311 -12.55 -36.29 -6.73
C GLU A 311 -11.41 -37.17 -6.21
N GLY A 312 -11.39 -37.43 -4.90
CA GLY A 312 -10.45 -38.36 -4.26
C GLY A 312 -9.27 -37.73 -3.50
N GLU A 313 -9.15 -36.40 -3.46
CA GLU A 313 -8.20 -35.72 -2.57
C GLU A 313 -8.79 -35.62 -1.15
N MET A 314 -8.32 -36.50 -0.25
CA MET A 314 -8.43 -36.36 1.21
C MET A 314 -7.13 -35.84 1.80
#